data_AF-A0A962ARU6-F1
#
_entry.id   AF-A0A962ARU6-F1
#
_cell.length_a   1.000
_cell.length_b   1.000
_cell.length_c   1.000
_cell.angle_alpha   90.00
_cell.angle_beta   90.00
_cell.angle_gamma   90.00
#
_symmetry.space_group_name_H-M   'P 1'
#
loop_
_entity.id
_entity.type
_entity.pdbx_description
1 polymer ?
#
loop_
_entity_poly.entity_id
_entity_poly.type
_entity_poly.pdbx_seq_one_letter_code
_entity_poly.pdbx_strand_id
1 'polypeptide(L)'
;LRSDGWTNTRVLCGGQSFVAIGPAQHALFTDPERGFLSQFRHQYFLLGLIAHFHRAAILMLSDRLVATVSRLDIDNNASVSQFRHDIRQTLETFLRFTHRYYFSEISDQLPMRDLFRMWVGHLGTDRLFAELRDELGDMSSYLETDLLRRQAKTILTLTITTLLSLVGTVTTGFLGMNLFAHADMSTLERTLIFFAVLIPTTLLLFYTVMVSRRFAEFLDALADEGASWSERLRAFGMIWRGGRR
;
A
#
# COMPACT_ATOMS: atom_id res chain seq x y z
N LEU A 1 -28.80 -22.89 -51.19
CA LEU A 1 -29.01 -21.78 -50.23
C LEU A 1 -29.07 -22.38 -48.82
N ARG A 2 -27.92 -22.66 -48.21
CA ARG A 2 -27.83 -23.06 -46.78
C ARG A 2 -27.62 -21.78 -45.99
N SER A 3 -28.70 -21.08 -45.67
CA SER A 3 -28.69 -19.83 -44.90
C SER A 3 -29.28 -19.97 -43.50
N ASP A 4 -29.50 -21.20 -43.03
CA ASP A 4 -29.96 -21.45 -41.65
C ASP A 4 -28.76 -21.41 -40.71
N GLY A 5 -28.12 -20.24 -40.65
CA GLY A 5 -27.15 -19.91 -39.64
C GLY A 5 -27.81 -19.71 -38.27
N TRP A 6 -26.98 -19.44 -37.28
CA TRP A 6 -27.34 -19.08 -35.91
C TRP A 6 -28.27 -17.85 -35.76
N THR A 7 -28.61 -17.21 -36.88
CA THR A 7 -29.33 -15.94 -37.03
C THR A 7 -30.73 -15.91 -36.41
N ASN A 8 -31.36 -17.06 -36.16
CA ASN A 8 -32.69 -17.16 -35.51
C ASN A 8 -32.64 -17.60 -34.03
N THR A 9 -31.47 -17.54 -33.38
CA THR A 9 -31.33 -17.86 -31.95
C THR A 9 -31.37 -16.58 -31.11
N ARG A 10 -32.26 -16.51 -30.13
CA ARG A 10 -32.24 -15.48 -29.09
C ARG A 10 -31.71 -16.06 -27.80
N VAL A 11 -30.62 -15.50 -27.30
CA VAL A 11 -30.03 -15.87 -26.01
C VAL A 11 -30.37 -14.80 -24.98
N LEU A 12 -30.83 -15.24 -23.81
CA LEU A 12 -31.09 -14.44 -22.63
C LEU A 12 -30.21 -14.95 -21.49
N CYS A 13 -29.45 -14.06 -20.88
CA CYS A 13 -28.60 -14.37 -19.73
C CYS A 13 -28.95 -13.43 -18.58
N GLY A 14 -29.35 -13.98 -17.44
CA GLY A 14 -29.68 -13.22 -16.22
C GLY A 14 -28.66 -13.41 -15.09
N GLY A 15 -27.43 -13.82 -15.43
CA GLY A 15 -26.41 -14.23 -14.45
C GLY A 15 -26.67 -15.63 -13.89
N GLN A 16 -27.84 -15.88 -13.30
CA GLN A 16 -28.20 -17.21 -12.76
C GLN A 16 -28.92 -18.10 -13.77
N SER A 17 -29.64 -17.51 -14.71
CA SER A 17 -30.38 -18.22 -15.73
C SER A 17 -29.77 -17.99 -17.10
N PHE A 18 -29.64 -19.07 -17.88
CA PHE A 18 -29.28 -19.02 -19.29
C PHE A 18 -30.40 -19.67 -20.10
N VAL A 19 -30.98 -18.94 -21.04
CA VAL A 19 -32.08 -19.41 -21.88
C VAL A 19 -31.76 -19.09 -23.33
N ALA A 20 -31.82 -20.12 -24.18
CA ALA A 20 -31.73 -19.96 -25.62
C ALA A 20 -33.05 -20.37 -26.26
N ILE A 21 -33.59 -19.49 -27.11
CA ILE A 21 -34.88 -19.66 -27.78
C ILE A 21 -34.62 -19.67 -29.28
N GLY A 22 -35.23 -20.63 -29.98
CA GLY A 22 -35.14 -20.75 -31.43
C GLY A 22 -36.31 -21.52 -32.02
N PRO A 23 -36.46 -21.51 -33.35
CA PRO A 23 -37.55 -22.18 -34.06
C PRO A 23 -37.48 -23.71 -33.91
N ALA A 24 -38.54 -24.32 -33.38
CA ALA A 24 -38.66 -25.77 -33.18
C ALA A 24 -38.62 -26.61 -34.47
N GLN A 25 -38.79 -25.97 -35.63
CA GLN A 25 -38.77 -26.61 -36.94
C GLN A 25 -37.34 -26.93 -37.42
N HIS A 26 -36.31 -26.37 -36.78
CA HIS A 26 -34.93 -26.53 -37.21
C HIS A 26 -34.22 -27.59 -36.36
N ALA A 27 -33.52 -28.52 -37.02
CA ALA A 27 -32.76 -29.60 -36.37
C ALA A 27 -31.70 -29.08 -35.38
N LEU A 28 -31.21 -27.85 -35.58
CA LEU A 28 -30.28 -27.19 -34.65
C LEU A 28 -30.84 -27.11 -33.22
N PHE A 29 -32.16 -26.99 -33.02
CA PHE A 29 -32.75 -26.85 -31.69
C PHE A 29 -33.37 -28.15 -31.15
N THR A 30 -33.60 -29.15 -32.01
CA THR A 30 -34.23 -30.41 -31.63
C THR A 30 -33.25 -31.58 -31.51
N ASP A 31 -32.09 -31.52 -32.17
CA ASP A 31 -31.07 -32.57 -32.11
C ASP A 31 -30.29 -32.51 -30.77
N PRO A 32 -30.33 -33.56 -29.94
CA PRO A 32 -29.66 -33.58 -28.64
C PRO A 32 -28.14 -33.73 -28.72
N GLU A 33 -27.59 -34.30 -29.80
CA GLU A 33 -26.16 -34.63 -29.94
C GLU A 33 -25.40 -33.59 -30.76
N ARG A 34 -26.03 -33.05 -31.81
CA ARG A 34 -25.39 -32.10 -32.74
C ARG A 34 -26.01 -30.71 -32.71
N GLY A 35 -27.12 -30.54 -32.00
CA GLY A 35 -27.81 -29.27 -31.87
C GLY A 35 -27.23 -28.36 -30.78
N PHE A 36 -27.97 -27.30 -30.50
CA PHE A 36 -27.64 -26.27 -29.53
C PHE A 36 -27.47 -26.84 -28.11
N LEU A 37 -28.25 -27.87 -27.73
CA LEU A 37 -28.14 -28.50 -26.42
C LEU A 37 -26.74 -29.10 -26.20
N SER A 38 -26.17 -29.71 -27.23
CA SER A 38 -24.81 -30.25 -27.18
C SER A 38 -23.79 -29.11 -27.01
N GLN A 39 -23.93 -28.04 -27.78
CA GLN A 39 -23.05 -26.86 -27.65
C GLN A 39 -23.17 -26.20 -26.28
N PHE A 40 -24.38 -26.18 -25.70
CA PHE A 40 -24.60 -25.69 -24.35
C PHE A 40 -23.80 -26.50 -23.34
N ARG A 41 -23.89 -27.84 -23.39
CA ARG A 41 -23.21 -28.74 -22.47
C ARG A 41 -21.67 -28.66 -22.54
N HIS A 42 -21.12 -28.14 -23.63
CA HIS A 42 -19.68 -28.04 -23.82
C HIS A 42 -19.21 -26.58 -23.73
N GLN A 43 -19.45 -25.78 -24.77
CA GLN A 43 -18.85 -24.45 -24.89
C GLN A 43 -19.50 -23.41 -23.97
N TYR A 44 -20.84 -23.31 -23.99
CA TYR A 44 -21.53 -22.29 -23.18
C TYR A 44 -21.50 -22.61 -21.68
N PHE A 45 -21.52 -23.90 -21.32
CA PHE A 45 -21.37 -24.32 -19.93
C PHE A 45 -20.02 -23.90 -19.36
N LEU A 46 -18.92 -24.14 -20.10
CA LEU A 46 -17.58 -23.70 -19.67
C LEU A 46 -17.51 -22.17 -19.54
N LEU A 47 -18.15 -21.44 -20.45
CA LEU A 47 -18.20 -19.98 -20.39
C LEU A 47 -18.89 -19.48 -19.11
N GLY A 48 -20.07 -20.05 -18.81
CA GLY A 48 -20.81 -19.75 -17.59
C GLY A 48 -20.05 -20.17 -16.34
N LEU A 49 -19.38 -21.33 -16.37
CA LEU A 49 -18.57 -21.82 -15.25
C LEU A 49 -17.42 -20.87 -14.94
N ILE A 50 -16.70 -20.37 -15.94
CA ILE A 50 -15.61 -19.41 -15.74
C ILE A 50 -16.15 -18.09 -15.16
N ALA A 51 -17.28 -17.58 -15.67
CA ALA A 51 -17.90 -16.36 -15.15
C ALA A 51 -18.27 -16.48 -13.66
N HIS A 52 -18.85 -17.62 -13.27
CA HIS A 52 -19.19 -17.89 -11.87
C HIS A 52 -17.95 -18.13 -11.00
N PHE A 53 -16.93 -18.80 -11.55
CA PHE A 53 -15.65 -18.98 -10.88
C PHE A 53 -14.99 -17.64 -10.56
N HIS A 54 -14.99 -16.69 -11.50
CA HIS A 54 -14.48 -15.34 -11.25
C HIS A 54 -15.19 -14.68 -10.08
N ARG A 55 -16.53 -14.69 -10.09
CA ARG A 55 -17.34 -14.11 -9.02
C ARG A 55 -17.09 -14.79 -7.67
N ALA A 56 -17.07 -16.12 -7.64
CA ALA A 56 -16.86 -16.89 -6.42
C ALA A 56 -15.47 -16.63 -5.82
N ALA A 57 -14.42 -16.56 -6.66
CA ALA A 57 -13.07 -16.26 -6.21
C ALA A 57 -12.96 -14.85 -5.58
N ILE A 58 -13.60 -13.85 -6.19
CA ILE A 58 -13.63 -12.49 -5.65
C ILE A 58 -14.38 -12.45 -4.32
N LEU A 59 -15.54 -13.07 -4.22
CA LEU A 59 -16.31 -13.13 -2.97
C LEU A 59 -15.54 -13.85 -1.85
N MET A 60 -14.83 -14.93 -2.17
CA MET A 60 -13.98 -15.63 -1.21
C MET A 60 -12.83 -14.75 -0.70
N LEU A 61 -12.19 -13.97 -1.59
CA LEU A 61 -11.12 -13.06 -1.19
C LEU A 61 -11.65 -11.88 -0.34
N SER A 62 -12.82 -11.35 -0.69
CA SER A 62 -13.51 -10.32 0.11
C SER A 62 -13.87 -10.83 1.51
N ASP A 63 -14.46 -12.02 1.63
CA ASP A 63 -14.76 -12.63 2.92
C ASP A 63 -13.50 -12.84 3.77
N ARG A 64 -12.41 -13.32 3.16
CA ARG A 64 -11.11 -13.44 3.84
C ARG A 64 -10.58 -12.11 4.34
N LEU A 65 -10.74 -11.04 3.56
CA LEU A 65 -10.34 -9.68 3.94
C LEU A 65 -11.14 -9.20 5.16
N VAL A 66 -12.47 -9.31 5.11
CA VAL A 66 -13.38 -8.95 6.21
C VAL A 66 -13.04 -9.74 7.47
N ALA A 67 -12.83 -11.06 7.35
CA ALA A 67 -12.44 -11.90 8.47
C ALA A 67 -11.10 -11.46 9.09
N THR A 68 -10.15 -11.01 8.26
CA THR A 68 -8.84 -10.52 8.71
C THR A 68 -8.98 -9.19 9.47
N VAL A 69 -9.77 -8.25 8.95
CA VAL A 69 -10.07 -6.98 9.61
C VAL A 69 -10.81 -7.20 10.94
N SER A 70 -11.77 -8.12 11.00
CA SER A 70 -12.55 -8.39 12.22
C SER A 70 -11.72 -8.88 13.42
N ARG A 71 -10.53 -9.45 13.17
CA ARG A 71 -9.61 -9.94 14.21
C ARG A 71 -8.51 -8.94 14.58
N LEU A 72 -8.45 -7.80 13.90
CA LEU A 72 -7.42 -6.80 14.14
C LEU A 72 -7.63 -6.14 15.50
N ASP A 73 -6.58 -6.18 16.32
CA ASP A 73 -6.47 -5.42 17.56
C ASP A 73 -5.27 -4.46 17.42
N ILE A 74 -5.54 -3.16 17.43
CA ILE A 74 -4.56 -2.10 17.16
C ILE A 74 -3.55 -1.97 18.31
N ASP A 75 -3.97 -2.27 19.54
CA ASP A 75 -3.15 -2.12 20.73
C ASP A 75 -2.17 -3.30 20.90
N ASN A 76 -2.47 -4.43 20.25
CA ASN A 76 -1.65 -5.62 20.30
C ASN A 76 -0.69 -5.71 19.10
N ASN A 77 0.61 -5.51 19.35
CA ASN A 77 1.66 -5.62 18.32
C ASN A 77 1.69 -6.98 17.60
N ALA A 78 1.34 -8.09 18.29
CA ALA A 78 1.28 -9.40 17.66
C ALA A 78 0.11 -9.49 16.66
N SER A 79 -1.05 -8.93 17.02
CA SER A 79 -2.22 -8.86 16.13
C SER A 79 -1.93 -8.01 14.90
N VAL A 80 -1.31 -6.83 15.07
CA VAL A 80 -0.89 -5.97 13.94
C VAL A 80 0.11 -6.68 13.02
N SER A 81 1.06 -7.43 13.58
CA SER A 81 2.01 -8.20 12.78
C SER A 81 1.35 -9.34 12.01
N GLN A 82 0.40 -10.06 12.61
CA GLN A 82 -0.36 -11.11 11.95
C GLN A 82 -1.26 -10.54 10.85
N PHE A 83 -2.00 -9.47 11.14
CA PHE A 83 -2.82 -8.76 10.18
C PHE A 83 -2.01 -8.32 8.95
N ARG A 84 -0.82 -7.74 9.15
CA ARG A 84 0.07 -7.37 8.05
C ARG A 84 0.49 -8.57 7.19
N HIS A 85 0.73 -9.72 7.81
CA HIS A 85 1.05 -10.94 7.09
C HIS A 85 -0.15 -11.44 6.26
N ASP A 86 -1.34 -11.51 6.88
CA ASP A 86 -2.58 -11.98 6.26
C ASP A 86 -3.00 -11.09 5.07
N ILE A 87 -2.89 -9.76 5.21
CA ILE A 87 -3.18 -8.80 4.13
C ILE A 87 -2.21 -9.00 2.95
N ARG A 88 -0.89 -9.12 3.22
CA ARG A 88 0.10 -9.34 2.14
C ARG A 88 -0.15 -10.66 1.41
N GLN A 89 -0.47 -11.73 2.13
CA GLN A 89 -0.80 -13.02 1.52
C GLN A 89 -2.08 -12.94 0.67
N THR A 90 -3.08 -12.21 1.15
CA THR A 90 -4.35 -12.00 0.42
C THR A 90 -4.10 -11.18 -0.85
N LEU A 91 -3.32 -10.10 -0.76
CA LEU A 91 -2.90 -9.30 -1.91
C LEU A 91 -2.12 -10.12 -2.93
N GLU A 92 -1.16 -10.94 -2.50
CA GLU A 92 -0.41 -11.83 -3.41
C GLU A 92 -1.35 -12.81 -4.12
N THR A 93 -2.28 -13.40 -3.39
CA THR A 93 -3.29 -14.31 -3.95
C THR A 93 -4.17 -13.59 -4.96
N PHE A 94 -4.61 -12.36 -4.65
CA PHE A 94 -5.40 -11.53 -5.55
C PHE A 94 -4.64 -11.16 -6.82
N LEU A 95 -3.36 -10.80 -6.72
CA LEU A 95 -2.52 -10.50 -7.89
C LEU A 95 -2.33 -11.75 -8.77
N ARG A 96 -2.02 -12.91 -8.16
CA ARG A 96 -1.92 -14.18 -8.89
C ARG A 96 -3.24 -14.52 -9.58
N PHE A 97 -4.37 -14.33 -8.89
CA PHE A 97 -5.70 -14.51 -9.47
C PHE A 97 -5.93 -13.59 -10.67
N THR A 98 -5.66 -12.29 -10.51
CA THR A 98 -5.84 -11.27 -11.54
C THR A 98 -5.01 -11.57 -12.79
N HIS A 99 -3.74 -11.94 -12.62
CA HIS A 99 -2.85 -12.16 -13.76
C HIS A 99 -3.02 -13.53 -14.43
N ARG A 100 -3.49 -14.55 -13.70
CA ARG A 100 -3.51 -15.94 -14.20
C ARG A 100 -4.90 -16.45 -14.55
N TYR A 101 -5.92 -16.00 -13.84
CA TYR A 101 -7.24 -16.62 -13.85
C TYR A 101 -8.37 -15.64 -14.18
N TYR A 102 -8.18 -14.34 -13.96
CA TYR A 102 -9.16 -13.31 -14.35
C TYR A 102 -8.97 -12.93 -15.82
N PHE A 103 -9.97 -13.24 -16.65
CA PHE A 103 -9.91 -13.01 -18.09
C PHE A 103 -10.97 -11.99 -18.49
N SER A 104 -10.55 -10.91 -19.14
CA SER A 104 -11.49 -9.92 -19.69
C SER A 104 -12.22 -10.46 -20.92
N GLU A 105 -11.55 -11.30 -21.71
CA GLU A 105 -12.10 -11.96 -22.91
C GLU A 105 -11.62 -13.41 -22.94
N ILE A 106 -12.53 -14.36 -23.18
CA ILE A 106 -12.24 -15.81 -23.17
C ILE A 106 -12.19 -16.38 -24.60
N SER A 107 -12.78 -15.71 -25.57
CA SER A 107 -12.88 -16.19 -26.94
C SER A 107 -12.85 -15.05 -27.95
N ASP A 108 -12.19 -15.29 -29.08
CA ASP A 108 -12.19 -14.36 -30.24
C ASP A 108 -13.50 -14.42 -31.03
N GLN A 109 -14.34 -15.43 -30.78
CA GLN A 109 -15.65 -15.54 -31.43
C GLN A 109 -16.60 -14.48 -30.87
N LEU A 110 -17.05 -13.57 -31.73
CA LEU A 110 -17.93 -12.44 -31.36
C LEU A 110 -19.12 -12.84 -30.48
N PRO A 111 -19.92 -13.89 -30.82
CA PRO A 111 -21.08 -14.27 -30.01
C PRO A 111 -20.72 -14.76 -28.60
N MET A 112 -19.57 -15.43 -28.44
CA MET A 112 -19.11 -15.96 -27.16
C MET A 112 -18.54 -14.87 -26.27
N ARG A 113 -17.79 -13.94 -26.88
CA ARG A 113 -17.27 -12.76 -26.18
C ARG A 113 -18.40 -11.89 -25.64
N ASP A 114 -19.39 -11.59 -26.47
CA ASP A 114 -20.50 -10.71 -26.09
C ASP A 114 -21.38 -11.38 -25.02
N LEU A 115 -21.63 -12.69 -25.14
CA LEU A 115 -22.34 -13.45 -24.12
C LEU A 115 -21.58 -13.48 -22.80
N PHE A 116 -20.26 -13.69 -22.81
CA PHE A 116 -19.46 -13.67 -21.58
C PHE A 116 -19.54 -12.31 -20.90
N ARG A 117 -19.37 -11.23 -21.67
CA ARG A 117 -19.43 -9.86 -21.16
C ARG A 117 -20.81 -9.56 -20.56
N MET A 118 -21.89 -10.01 -21.20
CA MET A 118 -23.25 -9.94 -20.66
C MET A 118 -23.39 -10.72 -19.35
N TRP A 119 -22.83 -11.93 -19.28
CA TRP A 119 -22.89 -12.79 -18.09
C TRP A 119 -22.15 -12.18 -16.90
N VAL A 120 -20.91 -11.75 -17.11
CA VAL A 120 -20.07 -11.06 -16.12
C VAL A 120 -20.74 -9.77 -15.63
N GLY A 121 -21.33 -9.01 -16.56
CA GLY A 121 -22.08 -7.79 -16.24
C GLY A 121 -23.29 -8.05 -15.34
N HIS A 122 -24.13 -9.04 -15.67
CA HIS A 122 -25.28 -9.40 -14.83
C HIS A 122 -24.89 -10.00 -13.47
N LEU A 123 -23.74 -10.68 -13.40
CA LEU A 123 -23.18 -11.18 -12.15
C LEU A 123 -22.60 -10.07 -11.26
N GLY A 124 -22.39 -8.87 -11.81
CA GLY A 124 -21.81 -7.72 -11.11
C GLY A 124 -20.34 -7.92 -10.75
N THR A 125 -19.64 -8.81 -11.45
CA THR A 125 -18.28 -9.24 -11.11
C THR A 125 -17.28 -8.09 -11.21
N ASP A 126 -17.39 -7.22 -12.22
CA ASP A 126 -16.47 -6.10 -12.41
C ASP A 126 -16.53 -5.09 -11.26
N ARG A 127 -17.74 -4.83 -10.74
CA ARG A 127 -17.93 -3.95 -9.57
C ARG A 127 -17.28 -4.55 -8.33
N LEU A 128 -17.54 -5.83 -8.05
CA LEU A 128 -16.96 -6.53 -6.91
C LEU A 128 -15.43 -6.60 -7.00
N PHE A 129 -14.89 -6.78 -8.21
CA PHE A 129 -13.45 -6.79 -8.45
C PHE A 129 -12.83 -5.42 -8.14
N ALA A 130 -13.44 -4.33 -8.62
CA ALA A 130 -12.96 -2.98 -8.37
C ALA A 130 -13.00 -2.63 -6.88
N GLU A 131 -14.13 -2.93 -6.21
CA GLU A 131 -14.29 -2.72 -4.76
C GLU A 131 -13.20 -3.46 -3.96
N LEU A 132 -12.99 -4.75 -4.24
CA LEU A 132 -11.97 -5.54 -3.55
C LEU A 132 -10.55 -5.01 -3.80
N ARG A 133 -10.24 -4.59 -5.03
CA ARG A 133 -8.92 -4.04 -5.37
C ARG A 133 -8.65 -2.76 -4.59
N ASP A 134 -9.63 -1.86 -4.56
CA ASP A 134 -9.51 -0.58 -3.89
C ASP A 134 -9.39 -0.79 -2.37
N GLU A 135 -10.19 -1.69 -1.78
CA GLU A 135 -10.11 -2.05 -0.36
C GLU A 135 -8.74 -2.66 0.02
N LEU A 136 -8.20 -3.58 -0.79
CA LEU A 136 -6.86 -4.13 -0.59
C LEU A 136 -5.78 -3.05 -0.70
N GLY A 137 -5.94 -2.11 -1.63
CA GLY A 137 -5.04 -0.96 -1.80
C GLY A 137 -5.02 -0.07 -0.57
N ASP A 138 -6.21 0.29 -0.07
CA ASP A 138 -6.39 1.11 1.13
C ASP A 138 -5.78 0.45 2.37
N MET A 139 -6.00 -0.86 2.57
CA MET A 139 -5.42 -1.60 3.69
C MET A 139 -3.88 -1.68 3.60
N SER A 140 -3.33 -1.85 2.39
CA SER A 140 -1.88 -1.86 2.18
C SER A 140 -1.27 -0.49 2.49
N SER A 141 -1.91 0.60 2.02
CA SER A 141 -1.44 1.97 2.27
C SER A 141 -1.53 2.36 3.75
N TYR A 142 -2.61 1.95 4.44
CA TYR A 142 -2.75 2.13 5.88
C TYR A 142 -1.59 1.49 6.65
N LEU A 143 -1.23 0.25 6.30
CA LEU A 143 -0.14 -0.47 6.96
C LEU A 143 1.23 0.17 6.73
N GLU A 144 1.49 0.68 5.53
CA GLU A 144 2.72 1.43 5.25
C GLU A 144 2.79 2.73 6.06
N THR A 145 1.67 3.44 6.16
CA THR A 145 1.56 4.67 6.96
C THR A 145 1.80 4.42 8.45
N ASP A 146 1.24 3.34 9.01
CA ASP A 146 1.45 2.99 10.42
C ASP A 146 2.91 2.61 10.71
N LEU A 147 3.57 1.88 9.80
CA LEU A 147 4.99 1.55 9.92
C LEU A 147 5.87 2.81 9.94
N LEU A 148 5.62 3.75 9.03
CA LEU A 148 6.34 5.03 8.98
C LEU A 148 6.13 5.82 10.28
N ARG A 149 4.90 5.84 10.82
CA ARG A 149 4.58 6.52 12.07
C ARG A 149 5.34 5.91 13.26
N ARG A 150 5.36 4.58 13.38
CA ARG A 150 6.07 3.87 14.45
C ARG A 150 7.58 4.07 14.33
N GLN A 151 8.13 4.00 13.12
CA GLN A 151 9.55 4.25 12.87
C GLN A 151 9.94 5.68 13.24
N ALA A 152 9.15 6.68 12.84
CA ALA A 152 9.36 8.07 13.23
C ALA A 152 9.37 8.25 14.75
N LYS A 153 8.44 7.60 15.48
CA LYS A 153 8.42 7.64 16.95
C LYS A 153 9.68 7.04 17.57
N THR A 154 10.17 5.91 17.06
CA THR A 154 11.41 5.28 17.53
C THR A 154 12.62 6.17 17.26
N ILE A 155 12.73 6.72 16.04
CA ILE A 155 13.81 7.65 15.68
C ILE A 155 13.79 8.87 16.61
N LEU A 156 12.63 9.50 16.82
CA LEU A 156 12.49 10.63 17.74
C LEU A 156 12.95 10.29 19.17
N THR A 157 12.58 9.11 19.66
CA THR A 157 12.97 8.66 21.01
C THR A 157 14.48 8.46 21.11
N LEU A 158 15.10 7.84 20.10
CA LEU A 158 16.55 7.68 20.02
C LEU A 158 17.25 9.04 19.94
N THR A 159 16.79 9.95 19.08
CA THR A 159 17.38 11.29 18.93
C THR A 159 17.32 12.07 20.24
N ILE A 160 16.18 12.11 20.92
CA ILE A 160 16.04 12.80 22.22
C ILE A 160 17.00 12.19 23.25
N THR A 161 17.09 10.86 23.30
CA THR A 161 17.99 10.15 24.24
C THR A 161 19.47 10.45 23.96
N THR A 162 19.87 10.46 22.68
CA THR A 162 21.23 10.78 22.26
C THR A 162 21.57 12.24 22.54
N LEU A 163 20.65 13.16 22.27
CA LEU A 163 20.81 14.58 22.54
C LEU A 163 21.03 14.83 24.04
N LEU A 164 20.21 14.23 24.92
CA LEU A 164 20.39 14.32 26.37
C LEU A 164 21.72 13.71 26.82
N SER A 165 22.08 12.54 26.27
CA SER A 165 23.37 11.89 26.56
C SER A 165 24.56 12.73 26.11
N LEU A 166 24.45 13.43 24.98
CA LEU A 166 25.49 14.32 24.46
C LEU A 166 25.71 15.53 25.38
N VAL A 167 24.64 16.16 25.86
CA VAL A 167 24.74 17.22 26.88
C VAL A 167 25.47 16.69 28.12
N GLY A 168 25.06 15.53 28.62
CA GLY A 168 25.69 14.91 29.79
C GLY A 168 27.18 14.58 29.57
N THR A 169 27.52 14.05 28.40
CA THR A 169 28.88 13.64 28.04
C THR A 169 29.79 14.85 27.87
N VAL A 170 29.33 15.91 27.20
CA VAL A 170 30.10 17.15 27.03
C VAL A 170 30.31 17.83 28.38
N THR A 171 29.26 17.94 29.19
CA THR A 171 29.35 18.59 30.51
C THR A 171 30.26 17.82 31.46
N THR A 172 30.16 16.49 31.49
CA THR A 172 31.00 15.62 32.33
C THR A 172 32.43 15.56 31.79
N GLY A 173 32.60 15.49 30.47
CA GLY A 173 33.90 15.49 29.81
C GLY A 173 34.69 16.75 30.13
N PHE A 174 34.06 17.93 30.07
CA PHE A 174 34.71 19.19 30.45
C PHE A 174 35.19 19.19 31.91
N LEU A 175 34.37 18.71 32.85
CA LEU A 175 34.74 18.60 34.26
C LEU A 175 35.79 17.50 34.53
N GLY A 176 35.82 16.46 33.71
CA GLY A 176 36.78 15.35 33.80
C GLY A 176 38.15 15.69 33.18
N MET A 177 38.25 16.77 32.42
CA MET A 177 39.53 17.26 31.91
C MET A 177 40.34 17.89 33.06
N ASN A 178 41.61 17.53 33.17
CA ASN A 178 42.59 18.12 34.11
C ASN A 178 43.00 19.56 33.71
N LEU A 179 42.04 20.40 33.28
CA LEU A 179 42.25 21.80 32.94
C LEU A 179 42.29 22.70 34.18
N PHE A 180 41.67 22.28 35.28
CA PHE A 180 41.73 22.97 36.57
C PHE A 180 42.20 21.98 37.65
N ALA A 181 42.95 22.46 38.65
CA ALA A 181 43.29 21.68 39.85
C ALA A 181 42.02 21.52 40.73
N HIS A 182 41.04 20.75 40.23
CA HIS A 182 39.73 20.57 40.85
C HIS A 182 39.79 19.87 42.23
N ALA A 183 40.96 19.36 42.62
CA ALA A 183 41.21 18.79 43.94
C ALA A 183 41.32 19.85 45.04
N ASP A 184 41.68 21.10 44.70
CA ASP A 184 41.88 22.21 45.64
C ASP A 184 40.75 23.27 45.60
N MET A 185 39.75 23.10 44.73
CA MET A 185 38.66 24.08 44.55
C MET A 185 37.48 23.83 45.50
N SER A 186 36.80 24.91 45.90
CA SER A 186 35.59 24.79 46.71
C SER A 186 34.47 24.08 45.93
N THR A 187 33.62 23.33 46.64
CA THR A 187 32.45 22.66 46.03
C THR A 187 31.52 23.63 45.30
N LEU A 188 31.48 24.89 45.75
CA LEU A 188 30.64 25.94 45.18
C LEU A 188 31.15 26.40 43.79
N GLU A 189 32.45 26.59 43.64
CA GLU A 189 33.06 26.96 42.34
C GLU A 189 32.89 25.84 41.31
N ARG A 190 33.03 24.58 41.73
CA ARG A 190 32.81 23.42 40.86
C ARG A 190 31.37 23.34 40.36
N THR A 191 30.39 23.67 41.21
CA THR A 191 28.99 23.73 40.80
C THR A 191 28.69 24.91 39.86
N LEU A 192 29.33 26.07 40.04
CA LEU A 192 29.17 27.21 39.14
C LEU A 192 29.72 26.90 37.75
N ILE A 193 30.90 26.27 37.67
CA ILE A 193 31.51 25.85 36.39
C ILE A 193 30.63 24.81 35.68
N PHE A 194 30.05 23.86 36.42
CA PHE A 194 29.10 22.89 35.87
C PHE A 194 27.92 23.58 35.16
N PHE A 195 27.23 24.52 35.82
CA PHE A 195 26.12 25.23 35.20
C PHE A 195 26.57 26.16 34.06
N ALA A 196 27.75 26.77 34.18
CA ALA A 196 28.33 27.61 33.13
C ALA A 196 28.63 26.84 31.83
N VAL A 197 28.83 25.52 31.89
CA VAL A 197 29.01 24.65 30.71
C VAL A 197 27.69 24.01 30.28
N LEU A 198 26.89 23.54 31.24
CA LEU A 198 25.62 22.86 30.99
C LEU A 198 24.61 23.77 30.27
N ILE A 199 24.48 25.03 30.71
CA ILE A 199 23.47 25.95 30.16
C ILE A 199 23.79 26.29 28.70
N PRO A 200 25.02 26.74 28.33
CA PRO A 200 25.35 27.01 26.94
C PRO A 200 25.29 25.78 26.04
N THR A 201 25.75 24.61 26.52
CA THR A 201 25.70 23.37 25.72
C THR A 201 24.26 22.93 25.43
N THR A 202 23.39 23.02 26.43
CA THR A 202 21.95 22.75 26.27
C THR A 202 21.30 23.74 25.30
N LEU A 203 21.57 25.04 25.44
CA LEU A 203 21.04 26.08 24.54
C LEU A 203 21.52 25.89 23.10
N LEU A 204 22.82 25.61 22.91
CA LEU A 204 23.40 25.32 21.61
C LEU A 204 22.73 24.12 20.95
N LEU A 205 22.48 23.07 21.72
CA LEU A 205 21.86 21.86 21.23
C LEU A 205 20.39 22.08 20.85
N PHE A 206 19.61 22.79 21.68
CA PHE A 206 18.24 23.20 21.31
C PHE A 206 18.22 24.07 20.05
N TYR A 207 19.13 25.04 19.94
CA TYR A 207 19.28 25.86 18.75
C TYR A 207 19.57 25.02 17.51
N THR A 208 20.47 24.05 17.62
CA THR A 208 20.82 23.12 16.53
C THR A 208 19.60 22.31 16.09
N VAL A 209 18.80 21.81 17.03
CA VAL A 209 17.56 21.07 16.73
C VAL A 209 16.54 21.95 16.02
N MET A 210 16.34 23.19 16.46
CA MET A 210 15.40 24.13 15.80
C MET A 210 15.81 24.45 14.37
N VAL A 211 17.12 24.53 14.09
CA VAL A 211 17.67 24.85 12.76
C VAL A 211 17.91 23.59 11.92
N SER A 212 17.80 22.39 12.50
CA SER A 212 18.12 21.10 11.84
C SER A 212 17.47 20.91 10.48
N ARG A 213 16.20 21.32 10.31
CA ARG A 213 15.48 21.24 9.03
C ARG A 213 16.15 22.06 7.92
N ARG A 214 16.66 23.24 8.24
CA ARG A 214 17.39 24.12 7.30
C ARG A 214 18.76 23.56 6.95
N PHE A 215 19.39 22.87 7.91
CA PHE A 215 20.63 22.14 7.67
C PHE A 215 20.43 20.93 6.74
N ALA A 216 19.34 20.19 6.90
CA ALA A 216 19.00 19.08 6.01
C ALA A 216 18.76 19.56 4.56
N GLU A 217 17.96 20.62 4.38
CA GLU A 217 17.73 21.24 3.07
C GLU A 217 19.04 21.73 2.40
N PHE A 218 19.98 22.22 3.21
CA PHE A 218 21.32 22.59 2.72
C PHE A 218 22.17 21.38 2.31
N LEU A 219 22.12 20.29 3.07
CA LEU A 219 22.83 19.05 2.72
C LEU A 219 22.28 18.42 1.45
N ASP A 220 20.96 18.43 1.27
CA ASP A 220 20.31 17.97 0.03
C ASP A 220 20.76 18.82 -1.18
N ALA A 221 20.85 20.14 -1.02
CA ALA A 221 21.36 21.04 -2.05
C ALA A 221 22.87 20.84 -2.34
N LEU A 222 23.63 20.28 -1.39
CA LEU A 222 25.05 19.95 -1.56
C LEU A 222 25.27 18.60 -2.24
N ALA A 223 24.36 17.66 -2.01
CA ALA A 223 24.37 16.33 -2.60
C ALA A 223 23.92 16.32 -4.07
N ASP A 224 23.30 17.40 -4.54
CA ASP A 224 22.93 17.56 -5.95
C ASP A 224 24.18 17.70 -6.84
N GLU A 225 24.46 16.64 -7.62
CA GLU A 225 25.66 16.52 -8.47
C GLU A 225 25.71 17.58 -9.59
N GLY A 226 24.58 18.25 -9.90
CA GLY A 226 24.48 19.30 -10.91
C GLY A 226 24.78 20.73 -10.46
N ALA A 227 24.98 20.98 -9.16
CA ALA A 227 25.07 22.35 -8.62
C ALA A 227 26.47 23.00 -8.77
N SER A 228 26.51 24.23 -9.27
CA SER A 228 27.73 25.04 -9.40
C SER A 228 28.26 25.51 -8.03
N TRP A 229 29.58 25.65 -7.87
CA TRP A 229 30.23 26.03 -6.61
C TRP A 229 29.75 27.38 -6.05
N SER A 230 29.31 28.30 -6.92
CA SER A 230 28.74 29.61 -6.53
C SER A 230 27.29 29.51 -6.04
N GLU A 231 26.53 28.49 -6.48
CA GLU A 231 25.18 28.18 -6.02
C GLU A 231 25.23 27.53 -4.64
N ARG A 232 26.22 26.64 -4.41
CA ARG A 232 26.49 26.02 -3.10
C ARG A 232 26.85 27.05 -2.02
N LEU A 233 27.64 28.08 -2.35
CA LEU A 233 27.94 29.19 -1.44
C LEU A 233 26.75 30.11 -1.16
N ARG A 234 25.90 30.37 -2.16
CA ARG A 234 24.68 31.17 -1.97
C ARG A 234 23.64 30.43 -1.11
N ALA A 235 23.55 29.11 -1.23
CA ALA A 235 22.70 28.29 -0.38
C ALA A 235 23.09 28.40 1.10
N PHE A 236 24.39 28.39 1.42
CA PHE A 236 24.89 28.60 2.79
C PHE A 236 24.47 29.96 3.38
N GLY A 237 24.48 31.02 2.57
CA GLY A 237 24.01 32.36 3.00
C GLY A 237 22.49 32.48 3.21
N MET A 238 21.68 31.64 2.55
CA MET A 238 20.23 31.62 2.73
C MET A 238 19.78 30.92 4.03
N ILE A 239 20.60 30.03 4.60
CA ILE A 239 20.37 29.40 5.91
C ILE A 239 20.24 30.44 7.02
N TRP A 240 20.90 31.61 6.90
CA TRP A 240 20.83 32.68 7.90
C TRP A 240 19.86 33.82 7.55
N ARG A 241 19.44 33.98 6.28
CA ARG A 241 18.59 35.10 5.83
C ARG A 241 17.08 34.83 5.84
N GLY A 242 16.65 33.58 5.91
CA GLY A 242 15.22 33.23 6.07
C GLY A 242 14.72 33.41 7.50
N GLY A 243 14.53 34.66 7.92
CA GLY A 243 13.86 35.04 9.16
C GLY A 243 12.75 36.03 8.84
N ARG A 244 11.63 35.53 8.29
CA ARG A 244 10.27 36.10 8.32
C ARG A 244 9.40 35.39 7.30
N ARG A 245 8.60 34.44 7.77
CA ARG A 245 7.17 34.29 7.47
C ARG A 245 6.56 33.39 8.53
#